data_AF-A0A645I585-F1
#
_entry.id   AF-A0A645I585-F1
#
_cell.length_a   1.000
_cell.length_b   1.000
_cell.length_c   1.000
_cell.angle_alpha   90.00
_cell.angle_beta   90.00
_cell.angle_gamma   90.00
#
_symmetry.space_group_name_H-M   'P 1'
#
loop_
_entity.id
_entity.type
_entity.pdbx_description
1 polymer ?
#
loop_
_entity_poly.entity_id
_entity_poly.type
_entity_poly.pdbx_seq_one_letter_code
_entity_poly.pdbx_strand_id
1 'polypeptide(L)'
;MLNSLVMCLFARKVYDRDTILLALNSVGYQFTSDDLSHIAEKIYATKIRVKRAMGFEQEKVEFPKRFFETPSLHGLLDEATAYEAQRKFNALTNALVSKYEPAPEPKAASDK
;
A
#
# COMPACT_ATOMS: atom_id res chain seq x y z
N MET A 1 -3.12 6.11 -4.09
CA MET A 1 -3.40 7.40 -4.76
C MET A 1 -4.89 7.69 -4.84
N LEU A 2 -5.70 6.95 -5.62
CA LEU A 2 -7.13 7.26 -5.85
C LEU A 2 -7.95 7.54 -4.57
N ASN A 3 -7.79 6.72 -3.53
CA ASN A 3 -8.50 6.93 -2.26
C ASN A 3 -8.13 8.26 -1.58
N SER A 4 -6.87 8.70 -1.71
CA SER A 4 -6.39 9.96 -1.14
C SER A 4 -6.96 11.18 -1.88
N LEU A 5 -7.33 11.02 -3.16
CA LEU A 5 -8.02 12.02 -3.95
C LEU A 5 -9.56 11.97 -3.77
N VAL A 6 -10.06 11.13 -2.85
CA VAL A 6 -11.50 10.98 -2.55
C VAL A 6 -12.32 10.61 -3.80
N MET A 7 -11.71 9.88 -4.73
CA MET A 7 -12.35 9.52 -6.00
C MET A 7 -13.30 8.34 -5.84
N CYS A 8 -14.39 8.35 -6.60
CA CYS A 8 -15.33 7.23 -6.66
C CYS A 8 -14.65 6.00 -7.29
N LEU A 9 -14.59 4.88 -6.55
CA LEU A 9 -13.95 3.65 -7.01
C LEU A 9 -14.72 2.93 -8.13
N PHE A 10 -16.00 3.25 -8.34
CA PHE A 10 -16.76 2.75 -9.50
C PHE A 10 -16.25 3.35 -10.83
N ALA A 11 -15.71 4.57 -10.79
CA ALA A 11 -15.19 5.27 -11.97
C ALA A 11 -13.65 5.19 -12.09
N ARG A 12 -13.00 4.27 -11.38
CA ARG A 12 -11.52 4.15 -11.34
C ARG A 12 -10.84 3.94 -12.70
N LYS A 13 -11.59 3.46 -13.71
CA LYS A 13 -11.08 3.31 -15.08
C LYS A 13 -11.06 4.61 -15.87
N VAL A 14 -11.90 5.58 -15.49
CA VAL A 14 -11.94 6.92 -16.09
C VAL A 14 -10.88 7.83 -15.47
N TYR A 15 -10.56 7.62 -14.20
CA TYR A 15 -9.49 8.33 -13.49
C TYR A 15 -8.15 7.62 -13.66
N ASP A 16 -7.70 7.53 -14.90
CA ASP A 16 -6.34 7.07 -15.19
C ASP A 16 -5.30 8.12 -14.78
N ARG A 17 -4.02 7.75 -14.94
CA ARG A 17 -2.92 8.59 -14.46
C ARG A 17 -2.86 9.93 -15.18
N ASP A 18 -3.08 9.92 -16.48
CA ASP A 18 -2.99 11.12 -17.31
C ASP A 18 -4.15 12.08 -17.00
N THR A 19 -5.35 11.55 -16.80
CA THR A 19 -6.53 12.31 -16.37
C THR A 19 -6.31 12.96 -15.01
N ILE A 20 -5.72 12.24 -14.05
CA ILE A 20 -5.42 12.78 -12.71
C ILE A 20 -4.39 13.91 -12.80
N LEU A 21 -3.32 13.73 -13.57
CA LEU A 21 -2.30 14.75 -13.76
C LEU A 21 -2.88 16.01 -14.42
N LEU A 22 -3.69 15.83 -15.47
CA LEU A 22 -4.38 16.92 -16.14
C LEU A 22 -5.27 17.70 -15.16
N ALA A 23 -6.08 16.99 -14.37
CA ALA A 23 -6.96 17.60 -13.38
C ALA A 23 -6.18 18.38 -12.31
N LEU A 24 -5.14 17.78 -11.73
CA LEU A 24 -4.32 18.43 -10.70
C LEU A 24 -3.60 19.68 -11.25
N ASN A 25 -2.99 19.56 -12.43
CA ASN A 25 -2.29 20.67 -13.07
C ASN A 25 -3.26 21.80 -13.47
N SER A 26 -4.49 21.47 -13.86
CA SER A 26 -5.52 22.47 -14.22
C SER A 26 -5.96 23.36 -13.06
N VAL A 27 -5.85 22.87 -11.81
CA VAL A 27 -6.19 23.63 -10.60
C VAL A 27 -4.96 24.18 -9.88
N GLY A 28 -3.79 24.17 -10.54
CA GLY A 28 -2.56 24.79 -10.06
C GLY A 28 -1.60 23.86 -9.30
N TYR A 29 -1.93 22.59 -9.11
CA TYR A 29 -1.01 21.61 -8.53
C TYR A 29 -0.13 21.00 -9.63
N GLN A 30 1.05 21.57 -9.87
CA GLN A 30 2.00 21.10 -10.87
C GLN A 30 2.68 19.81 -10.41
N PHE A 31 2.06 18.66 -10.69
CA PHE A 31 2.60 17.34 -10.39
C PHE A 31 3.05 16.63 -11.67
N THR A 32 4.10 15.84 -11.53
CA THR A 32 4.52 14.85 -12.53
C THR A 32 4.00 13.46 -12.19
N SER A 33 4.09 12.56 -13.16
CA SER A 33 3.81 11.14 -12.92
C SER A 33 4.69 10.61 -11.78
N ASP A 34 5.97 10.91 -11.75
CA ASP A 34 6.87 10.42 -10.71
C ASP A 34 6.51 10.95 -9.33
N ASP A 35 6.12 12.23 -9.21
CA ASP A 35 5.63 12.79 -7.94
C ASP A 35 4.46 11.99 -7.38
N LEU A 36 3.48 11.66 -8.24
CA LEU A 36 2.36 10.82 -7.82
C LEU A 36 2.80 9.43 -7.36
N SER A 37 3.86 8.86 -7.95
CA SER A 37 4.40 7.54 -7.53
C SER A 37 5.04 7.66 -6.16
N HIS A 38 5.90 8.66 -5.97
CA HIS A 38 6.56 8.94 -4.70
C HIS A 38 5.57 9.22 -3.57
N ILE A 39 4.55 10.03 -3.84
CA ILE A 39 3.49 10.33 -2.86
C ILE A 39 2.71 9.06 -2.53
N ALA A 40 2.34 8.25 -3.52
CA ALA A 40 1.61 7.00 -3.28
C ALA A 40 2.41 6.02 -2.43
N GLU A 41 3.69 5.85 -2.73
CA GLU A 41 4.62 5.02 -1.98
C GLU A 41 4.75 5.50 -0.52
N LYS A 42 5.00 6.80 -0.31
CA LYS A 42 5.11 7.41 1.02
C LYS A 42 3.84 7.22 1.84
N ILE A 43 2.66 7.42 1.23
CA ILE A 43 1.36 7.19 1.87
C ILE A 43 1.21 5.73 2.28
N TYR A 44 1.56 4.79 1.39
CA TYR A 44 1.45 3.37 1.67
C TYR A 44 2.41 2.94 2.80
N ALA A 45 3.68 3.35 2.75
CA ALA A 45 4.65 3.09 3.81
C ALA A 45 4.17 3.65 5.17
N THR A 46 3.64 4.88 5.17
CA THR A 46 3.05 5.50 6.36
C THR A 46 1.87 4.69 6.90
N LYS A 47 0.97 4.23 6.03
CA LYS A 47 -0.17 3.36 6.42
C LYS A 47 0.31 2.08 7.10
N ILE A 48 1.35 1.43 6.56
CA ILE A 48 1.91 0.21 7.15
C ILE A 48 2.56 0.50 8.50
N ARG A 49 3.32 1.59 8.63
CA ARG A 49 3.91 2.02 9.90
C ARG A 49 2.85 2.24 10.98
N VAL A 50 1.77 2.94 10.65
CA VAL A 50 0.64 3.15 11.57
C VAL A 50 0.00 1.82 11.98
N LYS A 51 -0.23 0.91 11.02
CA LYS A 51 -0.75 -0.42 11.31
C LYS A 51 0.14 -1.21 12.28
N ARG A 52 1.46 -1.20 12.06
CA ARG A 52 2.43 -1.86 12.95
C ARG A 52 2.43 -1.26 14.35
N ALA A 53 2.37 0.06 14.46
CA ALA A 53 2.23 0.74 15.74
C ALA A 53 0.94 0.34 16.49
N MET A 54 -0.10 -0.06 15.76
CA MET A 54 -1.36 -0.58 16.31
C MET A 54 -1.34 -2.10 16.53
N GLY A 55 -0.20 -2.78 16.37
CA GLY A 55 -0.04 -4.21 16.60
C GLY A 55 -0.41 -5.13 15.43
N PHE A 56 -0.61 -4.57 14.22
CA PHE A 56 -0.83 -5.40 13.04
C PHE A 56 0.49 -5.92 12.45
N GLU A 57 0.58 -7.25 12.29
CA GLU A 57 1.74 -7.95 11.73
C GLU A 57 1.37 -8.63 10.40
N GLN A 58 2.01 -8.23 9.30
CA GLN A 58 1.69 -8.75 7.96
C GLN A 58 2.14 -10.20 7.77
N GLU A 59 3.21 -10.57 8.48
CA GLU A 59 3.83 -11.89 8.49
C GLU A 59 2.95 -12.94 9.17
N LYS A 60 2.02 -12.51 10.04
CA LYS A 60 1.10 -13.38 10.78
C LYS A 60 -0.28 -13.52 10.13
N VAL A 61 -0.49 -12.92 8.95
CA VAL A 61 -1.76 -13.08 8.25
C VAL A 61 -1.86 -14.49 7.72
N GLU A 62 -2.89 -15.22 8.11
CA GLU A 62 -3.16 -16.58 7.62
C GLU A 62 -4.33 -16.57 6.64
N PHE A 63 -4.24 -17.38 5.59
CA PHE A 63 -5.35 -17.57 4.67
C PHE A 63 -6.36 -18.56 5.27
N PRO A 64 -7.67 -18.26 5.28
CA PRO A 64 -8.70 -19.23 5.64
C PRO A 64 -8.60 -20.52 4.80
N LYS A 65 -8.54 -21.68 5.46
CA LYS A 65 -8.40 -23.01 4.83
C LYS A 65 -9.40 -23.27 3.69
N ARG A 66 -10.62 -22.73 3.84
CA ARG A 66 -11.70 -22.86 2.86
C ARG A 66 -11.32 -22.40 1.46
N PHE A 67 -10.37 -21.46 1.31
CA PHE A 67 -9.87 -21.03 0.00
C PHE A 67 -9.21 -22.16 -0.79
N PHE A 68 -8.63 -23.15 -0.11
CA PHE A 68 -7.94 -24.28 -0.73
C PHE A 68 -8.81 -25.53 -0.83
N GLU A 69 -9.93 -25.55 -0.11
CA GLU A 69 -10.91 -26.66 -0.12
C GLU A 69 -12.02 -26.46 -1.17
N THR A 70 -12.37 -25.19 -1.46
CA THR A 70 -13.46 -24.88 -2.38
C THR A 70 -12.91 -24.63 -3.79
N PRO A 71 -13.30 -25.43 -4.81
CA PRO A 71 -12.84 -25.21 -6.17
C PRO A 71 -13.38 -23.89 -6.74
N SER A 72 -12.48 -23.16 -7.41
CA SER A 72 -12.81 -21.98 -8.20
C SER A 72 -13.15 -22.35 -9.64
N LEU A 73 -13.50 -21.35 -10.48
CA LEU A 73 -13.65 -21.55 -11.92
C LEU A 73 -12.40 -22.17 -12.59
N HIS A 74 -11.23 -21.96 -11.99
CA HIS A 74 -9.94 -22.47 -12.48
C HIS A 74 -9.44 -23.69 -11.69
N GLY A 75 -10.28 -24.32 -10.88
CA GLY A 75 -9.91 -25.46 -10.02
C GLY A 75 -9.52 -25.05 -8.60
N LEU A 76 -8.87 -25.97 -7.88
CA LEU A 76 -8.41 -25.73 -6.51
C LEU A 76 -7.21 -24.78 -6.52
N LEU A 77 -7.21 -23.84 -5.56
CA LEU A 77 -6.06 -22.97 -5.33
C LEU A 77 -4.95 -23.78 -4.66
N ASP A 78 -3.71 -23.58 -5.14
CA ASP A 78 -2.53 -24.12 -4.48
C ASP A 78 -2.13 -23.26 -3.28
N GLU A 79 -2.15 -23.88 -2.10
CA GLU A 79 -1.80 -23.24 -0.83
C GLU A 79 -0.34 -22.77 -0.81
N ALA A 80 0.57 -23.58 -1.35
CA ALA A 80 1.99 -23.25 -1.37
C ALA A 80 2.26 -21.95 -2.17
N THR A 81 1.64 -21.83 -3.34
CA THR A 81 1.71 -20.63 -4.19
C THR A 81 1.12 -19.40 -3.50
N ALA A 82 0.00 -19.52 -2.79
CA ALA A 82 -0.61 -18.40 -2.06
C ALA A 82 0.33 -17.85 -0.97
N TYR A 83 0.93 -18.74 -0.17
CA TYR A 83 1.90 -18.33 0.85
C TYR A 83 3.22 -17.84 0.26
N GLU A 84 3.63 -18.32 -0.91
CA GLU A 84 4.77 -17.75 -1.64
C GLU A 84 4.50 -16.30 -2.08
N ALA A 85 3.32 -16.03 -2.62
CA ALA A 85 2.90 -14.68 -2.99
C ALA A 85 2.87 -13.74 -1.77
N GLN A 86 2.38 -14.22 -0.63
CA GLN A 86 2.41 -13.48 0.63
C GLN A 86 3.85 -13.14 1.05
N ARG A 87 4.77 -14.12 1.04
CA ARG A 87 6.18 -13.87 1.38
C ARG A 87 6.80 -12.80 0.51
N LYS A 88 6.59 -12.87 -0.82
CA LYS A 88 7.08 -11.86 -1.77
C LYS A 88 6.49 -10.47 -1.49
N PHE A 89 5.19 -10.41 -1.24
CA PHE A 89 4.50 -9.16 -0.92
C PHE A 89 5.01 -8.52 0.38
N ASN A 90 5.25 -9.32 1.41
CA ASN A 90 5.80 -8.86 2.68
C ASN A 90 7.23 -8.34 2.50
N ALA A 91 8.08 -9.04 1.73
CA ALA A 91 9.43 -8.57 1.42
C ALA A 91 9.43 -7.21 0.70
N LEU A 92 8.58 -7.05 -0.32
CA LEU A 92 8.43 -5.78 -1.04
C LEU A 92 7.91 -4.65 -0.12
N THR A 93 6.94 -4.97 0.74
CA THR A 93 6.41 -4.01 1.70
C THR A 93 7.48 -3.58 2.71
N ASN A 94 8.29 -4.53 3.21
CA ASN A 94 9.38 -4.24 4.15
C ASN A 94 10.45 -3.36 3.51
N ALA A 95 10.87 -3.66 2.28
CA ALA A 95 11.79 -2.82 1.52
C ALA A 95 11.24 -1.39 1.32
N LEU A 96 9.95 -1.29 0.97
CA LEU A 96 9.30 0.00 0.76
C LEU A 96 9.18 0.81 2.06
N VAL A 97 8.81 0.18 3.18
CA VAL A 97 8.75 0.85 4.48
C VAL A 97 10.13 1.36 4.90
N SER A 98 11.18 0.54 4.73
CA SER A 98 12.56 0.93 5.03
C SER A 98 13.03 2.13 4.20
N LYS A 99 12.65 2.20 2.92
CA LYS A 99 12.92 3.36 2.03
C LYS A 99 12.35 4.68 2.58
N TYR A 100 11.22 4.64 3.28
CA TYR A 100 10.53 5.82 3.81
C TYR A 100 10.55 5.90 5.34
N GLU A 101 11.46 5.15 5.99
CA GLU A 101 11.61 5.16 7.44
C GLU A 101 12.04 6.58 7.87
N PRO A 102 11.29 7.24 8.76
CA PRO A 102 11.70 8.55 9.23
C PRO A 102 13.02 8.43 10.00
N ALA A 103 13.88 9.45 9.87
CA ALA A 103 15.01 9.59 10.79
C ALA A 103 14.47 9.52 12.23
N PRO A 104 15.18 8.86 13.17
CA PRO A 104 14.73 8.77 14.55
C PRO A 104 14.44 10.18 15.06
N GLU A 105 13.21 10.41 15.53
CA GLU A 105 12.86 11.69 16.16
C GLU A 105 13.86 11.94 17.28
N PRO A 106 14.46 13.15 17.37
CA PRO A 106 15.27 13.48 18.54
C PRO A 106 14.35 13.31 19.74
N LYS A 107 14.71 12.35 20.62
CA LYS A 107 14.01 12.14 21.88
C LYS A 107 13.88 13.50 22.53
N ALA A 108 12.65 14.00 22.67
CA ALA A 108 12.39 15.20 23.45
C ALA A 108 13.15 15.03 24.76
N ALA A 109 14.09 15.94 25.01
CA ALA A 109 14.88 15.91 26.23
C ALA A 109 13.88 15.80 27.38
N SER A 110 13.96 14.71 28.14
CA SER A 110 13.19 14.57 29.35
C SER A 110 13.76 15.62 30.31
N ASP A 111 13.17 16.80 30.32
CA ASP A 111 13.39 17.79 31.36
C ASP A 111 12.99 17.13 32.69
N LYS A 112 14.02 16.76 33.46
CA LYS A 112 13.93 16.43 34.88
C LYS A 112 14.39 17.64 35.67
#